data_AF-A0A519HVD7-F1
#
_entry.id   AF-A0A519HVD7-F1
#
_cell.length_a   1.000
_cell.length_b   1.000
_cell.length_c   1.000
_cell.angle_alpha   90.00
_cell.angle_beta   90.00
_cell.angle_gamma   90.00
#
_symmetry.space_group_name_H-M   'P 1'
#
loop_
_entity.id
_entity.type
_entity.pdbx_description
1 polymer ?
#
loop_
_entity_poly.entity_id
_entity_poly.type
_entity_poly.pdbx_seq_one_letter_code
_entity_poly.pdbx_strand_id
1 'polypeptide(L)'
;HFYAGGLRRFVDRLGLATAKQVLLAGRTLNAPALLGCGYLDQLLPDIETLDAALQALTDELLGMAPLALLPMKQHLNAIAAGRLDEKQLTTDILKARDSADLAEGQAAWAAKRPARFKGG
;
A
#
# COMPACT_ATOMS: atom_id res chain seq x y z
N HIS A 1 31.05 -3.39 5.07
CA HIS A 1 29.94 -2.46 5.37
C HIS A 1 28.78 -2.74 4.44
N PHE A 2 27.55 -2.71 4.95
CA PHE A 2 26.34 -2.86 4.13
C PHE A 2 26.04 -1.55 3.38
N TYR A 3 25.59 -1.62 2.12
CA TYR A 3 25.36 -0.42 1.32
C TYR A 3 24.11 0.35 1.77
N ALA A 4 24.11 1.67 1.56
CA ALA A 4 23.09 2.58 2.10
C ALA A 4 21.65 2.18 1.72
N GLY A 5 21.43 1.80 0.46
CA GLY A 5 20.10 1.35 0.00
C GLY A 5 19.59 0.10 0.72
N GLY A 6 20.50 -0.81 1.10
CA GLY A 6 20.17 -1.99 1.89
C GLY A 6 19.74 -1.61 3.30
N LEU A 7 20.48 -0.72 3.96
CA LEU A 7 20.14 -0.23 5.31
C LEU A 7 18.76 0.44 5.31
N ARG A 8 18.49 1.31 4.32
CA ARG A 8 17.20 1.99 4.14
C ARG A 8 16.06 0.99 4.00
N ARG A 9 16.21 -0.03 3.13
CA ARG A 9 15.17 -1.06 2.92
C ARG A 9 14.84 -1.82 4.21
N PHE A 10 15.84 -2.19 5.00
CA PHE A 10 15.61 -2.90 6.26
C PHE A 10 14.86 -2.04 7.28
N VAL A 11 15.25 -0.77 7.43
CA VAL A 11 14.55 0.16 8.33
C VAL A 11 13.13 0.41 7.86
N ASP A 12 12.92 0.64 6.56
CA ASP A 12 11.59 0.97 6.01
C ASP A 12 10.61 -0.20 6.07
N ARG A 13 11.09 -1.44 5.95
CA ARG A 13 10.23 -2.64 5.88
C ARG A 13 10.09 -3.39 7.19
N LEU A 14 11.08 -3.33 8.09
CA LEU A 14 11.05 -4.06 9.36
C LEU A 14 10.86 -3.14 10.58
N GLY A 15 11.02 -1.83 10.39
CA GLY A 15 11.21 -0.88 11.48
C GLY A 15 12.62 -0.93 12.06
N LEU A 16 13.02 0.16 12.72
CA LEU A 16 14.40 0.36 13.19
C LEU A 16 14.86 -0.72 14.19
N ALA A 17 13.99 -1.12 15.12
CA ALA A 17 14.33 -2.08 16.16
C ALA A 17 14.64 -3.46 15.56
N THR A 18 13.74 -3.98 14.73
CA THR A 18 13.89 -5.27 14.04
C THR A 18 15.07 -5.24 13.07
N ALA A 19 15.26 -4.15 12.33
CA ALA A 19 16.41 -3.97 11.44
C ALA A 19 17.75 -4.11 12.18
N LYS A 20 17.88 -3.53 13.39
CA LYS A 20 19.08 -3.70 14.22
C LYS A 20 19.29 -5.15 14.66
N GLN A 21 18.23 -5.87 15.03
CA GLN A 21 18.33 -7.28 15.40
C GLN A 21 18.87 -8.12 14.23
N VAL A 22 18.41 -7.85 13.00
CA VAL A 22 18.88 -8.60 11.83
C VAL A 22 20.30 -8.17 11.41
N LEU A 23 20.56 -6.87 11.26
CA LEU A 23 21.80 -6.37 10.67
C LEU A 23 22.98 -6.32 11.64
N LEU A 24 22.73 -6.11 12.95
CA LEU A 24 23.80 -6.02 13.95
C LEU A 24 24.00 -7.34 14.69
N ALA A 25 22.90 -8.02 15.05
CA ALA A 25 22.94 -9.26 15.82
C ALA A 25 22.80 -10.53 14.96
N GLY A 26 22.67 -10.39 13.63
CA GLY A 26 22.61 -11.52 12.70
C GLY A 26 21.38 -12.42 12.88
N ARG A 27 20.29 -11.91 13.49
CA ARG A 27 19.10 -12.73 13.73
C ARG A 27 18.37 -13.06 12.44
N THR A 28 17.86 -14.29 12.35
CA THR A 28 16.89 -14.70 11.35
C THR A 28 15.47 -14.56 11.90
N LEU A 29 14.52 -14.24 11.01
CA LEU A 29 13.10 -14.11 11.36
C LEU A 29 12.32 -15.21 10.66
N ASN A 30 11.49 -15.92 11.40
CA ASN A 30 10.51 -16.84 10.83
C ASN A 30 9.24 -16.09 10.41
N ALA A 31 8.33 -16.77 9.71
CA ALA A 31 7.13 -16.13 9.16
C ALA A 31 6.23 -15.45 10.22
N PRO A 32 5.95 -16.06 11.40
CA PRO A 32 5.20 -15.37 12.45
C PRO A 32 5.88 -14.09 12.96
N ALA A 33 7.21 -14.08 13.08
CA ALA A 33 7.95 -12.88 13.48
C ALA A 33 7.90 -11.79 12.40
N LEU A 34 7.95 -12.18 11.12
CA LEU A 34 7.79 -11.25 9.99
C LEU A 34 6.38 -10.65 9.93
N LEU A 35 5.35 -11.43 10.22
CA LEU A 35 3.99 -10.93 10.39
C LEU A 35 3.91 -9.98 11.61
N GLY A 36 4.47 -10.38 12.75
CA GLY A 36 4.43 -9.60 13.99
C GLY A 36 5.17 -8.26 13.93
N CYS A 37 6.13 -8.09 13.02
CA CYS A 37 6.80 -6.80 12.78
C CYS A 37 6.20 -6.00 11.61
N GLY A 38 5.15 -6.49 10.96
CA GLY A 38 4.49 -5.82 9.83
C GLY A 38 5.24 -5.91 8.51
N TYR A 39 6.18 -6.85 8.37
CA TYR A 39 6.82 -7.11 7.07
C TYR A 39 5.91 -7.88 6.11
N LEU A 40 5.10 -8.79 6.66
CA LEU A 40 4.03 -9.49 5.95
C LEU A 40 2.70 -8.90 6.40
N ASP A 41 1.78 -8.70 5.47
CA ASP A 41 0.41 -8.27 5.78
C ASP A 41 -0.46 -9.46 6.22
N GLN A 42 -0.21 -10.64 5.65
CA GLN A 42 -0.94 -11.88 5.94
C GLN A 42 0.01 -13.08 5.93
N LEU A 43 -0.32 -14.10 6.73
CA LEU A 43 0.34 -15.40 6.73
C LEU A 43 -0.75 -16.47 6.56
N LEU A 44 -0.72 -17.15 5.42
CA LEU A 44 -1.76 -18.10 5.01
C LEU A 44 -1.19 -19.53 5.02
N PRO A 45 -2.03 -20.55 5.28
CA PRO A 45 -1.58 -21.92 5.52
C PRO A 45 -1.05 -22.64 4.27
N ASP A 46 -1.52 -22.26 3.08
CA ASP A 46 -1.21 -22.93 1.82
C ASP A 46 -1.31 -21.99 0.60
N ILE A 47 -0.97 -22.50 -0.58
CA ILE A 47 -0.94 -21.73 -1.83
C ILE A 47 -2.36 -21.41 -2.31
N GLU A 48 -3.32 -22.32 -2.14
CA GLU A 48 -4.69 -22.11 -2.62
C GLU A 48 -5.37 -20.95 -1.89
N THR A 49 -5.19 -20.88 -0.57
CA THR A 49 -5.67 -19.77 0.26
C THR A 49 -4.93 -18.47 -0.05
N LEU A 50 -3.63 -18.52 -0.37
CA LEU A 50 -2.86 -17.37 -0.84
C LEU A 50 -3.40 -16.82 -2.17
N ASP A 51 -3.64 -17.69 -3.15
CA ASP A 51 -4.16 -17.29 -4.46
C ASP A 51 -5.56 -16.68 -4.33
N ALA A 52 -6.42 -17.25 -3.48
CA ALA A 52 -7.74 -16.70 -3.19
C ALA A 52 -7.64 -15.30 -2.53
N ALA A 53 -6.74 -15.11 -1.56
CA ALA A 53 -6.53 -13.81 -0.92
C ALA A 53 -5.96 -12.76 -1.90
N LEU A 54 -5.04 -13.17 -2.77
CA LEU A 54 -4.48 -12.32 -3.82
C LEU A 54 -5.55 -11.89 -4.82
N GLN A 55 -6.40 -12.82 -5.26
CA GLN A 55 -7.51 -12.52 -6.17
C GLN A 55 -8.49 -11.55 -5.52
N ALA A 56 -8.87 -11.79 -4.26
CA ALA A 56 -9.78 -10.91 -3.53
C ALA A 56 -9.22 -9.48 -3.38
N LEU A 57 -7.94 -9.34 -3.01
CA LEU A 57 -7.28 -8.03 -2.92
C LEU A 57 -7.20 -7.34 -4.29
N THR A 58 -6.93 -8.11 -5.35
CA THR A 58 -6.86 -7.59 -6.71
C THR A 58 -8.23 -7.07 -7.15
N ASP A 59 -9.29 -7.84 -6.93
CA ASP A 59 -10.66 -7.45 -7.26
C ASP A 59 -11.10 -6.21 -6.47
N GLU A 60 -10.75 -6.14 -5.18
CA GLU A 60 -10.99 -4.97 -4.35
C GLU A 60 -10.32 -3.72 -4.93
N LEU A 61 -9.02 -3.79 -5.25
CA LEU A 61 -8.26 -2.66 -5.78
C LEU A 61 -8.72 -2.25 -7.19
N LEU A 62 -9.08 -3.21 -8.04
CA LEU A 62 -9.66 -2.96 -9.36
C LEU A 62 -11.05 -2.33 -9.28
N GLY A 63 -11.77 -2.56 -8.19
CA GLY A 63 -13.05 -1.95 -7.88
C GLY A 63 -12.94 -0.50 -7.39
N MET A 64 -11.74 0.06 -7.20
CA MET A 64 -11.53 1.42 -6.70
C MET A 64 -11.20 2.43 -7.81
N ALA A 65 -11.46 3.72 -7.56
CA ALA A 65 -11.18 4.78 -8.51
C ALA A 65 -9.66 4.97 -8.68
N PRO A 66 -9.09 4.73 -9.89
CA PRO A 66 -7.64 4.75 -10.07
C PRO A 66 -7.04 6.15 -9.90
N LEU A 67 -7.81 7.20 -10.21
CA LEU A 67 -7.39 8.60 -10.01
C LEU A 67 -7.19 8.97 -8.54
N ALA A 68 -7.87 8.29 -7.61
CA ALA A 68 -7.65 8.46 -6.19
C ALA A 68 -6.58 7.48 -5.67
N LEU A 69 -6.67 6.21 -6.07
CA LEU A 69 -5.86 5.12 -5.53
C LEU A 69 -4.37 5.28 -5.84
N LEU A 70 -4.02 5.59 -7.10
CA LEU A 70 -2.62 5.62 -7.54
C LEU A 70 -1.82 6.77 -6.89
N PRO A 71 -2.27 8.04 -6.91
CA PRO A 71 -1.56 9.12 -6.25
C PRO A 71 -1.49 8.91 -4.73
N MET A 72 -2.56 8.42 -4.11
CA MET A 72 -2.58 8.14 -2.67
C MET A 72 -1.47 7.16 -2.27
N LYS A 73 -1.29 6.06 -3.02
CA LYS A 73 -0.17 5.13 -2.81
C LYS A 73 1.20 5.82 -2.96
N GLN A 74 1.34 6.73 -3.92
CA GLN A 74 2.59 7.47 -4.11
C GLN A 74 2.86 8.42 -2.94
N HIS A 75 1.85 9.17 -2.48
CA HIS A 75 1.98 10.10 -1.36
C HIS A 75 2.28 9.38 -0.05
N LEU A 76 1.65 8.23 0.24
CA LEU A 76 1.97 7.42 1.42
C LEU A 76 3.45 7.02 1.45
N ASN A 77 3.99 6.55 0.31
CA ASN A 77 5.40 6.21 0.19
C ASN A 77 6.32 7.44 0.31
N ALA A 78 5.91 8.58 -0.24
CA ALA A 78 6.66 9.83 -0.15
C ALA A 78 6.71 10.35 1.29
N ILE A 79 5.60 10.29 2.03
CA ILE A 79 5.51 10.62 3.45
C ILE A 79 6.44 9.73 4.26
N ALA A 80 6.37 8.40 4.07
CA ALA A 80 7.24 7.45 4.77
C ALA A 80 8.74 7.72 4.49
N ALA A 81 9.07 8.21 3.29
CA ALA A 81 10.43 8.57 2.91
C ALA A 81 10.85 9.98 3.34
N GLY A 82 9.96 10.80 3.90
CA GLY A 82 10.21 12.21 4.21
C GLY A 82 10.43 13.09 2.96
N ARG A 83 9.80 12.73 1.84
CA ARG A 83 9.96 13.36 0.52
C ARG A 83 8.62 13.76 -0.11
N LEU A 84 7.62 14.10 0.71
CA LEU A 84 6.31 14.52 0.20
C LEU A 84 6.44 15.83 -0.60
N ASP A 85 5.85 15.85 -1.79
CA ASP A 85 5.59 17.08 -2.54
C ASP A 85 4.15 17.53 -2.25
N GLU A 86 4.01 18.56 -1.41
CA GLU A 86 2.70 19.09 -1.00
C GLU A 86 1.92 19.74 -2.15
N LYS A 87 2.62 20.31 -3.15
CA LYS A 87 1.95 20.92 -4.32
C LYS A 87 1.37 19.85 -5.22
N GLN A 88 2.14 18.77 -5.45
CA GLN A 88 1.66 17.63 -6.20
C GLN A 88 0.49 16.95 -5.49
N LEU A 89 0.59 16.72 -4.17
CA LEU A 89 -0.52 16.19 -3.36
C LEU A 89 -1.79 17.03 -3.52
N THR A 90 -1.68 18.35 -3.40
CA THR A 90 -2.83 19.25 -3.57
C THR A 90 -3.45 19.13 -4.96
N THR A 91 -2.61 19.04 -6.00
CA THR A 91 -3.05 18.88 -7.40
C THR A 91 -3.80 17.57 -7.61
N ASP A 92 -3.27 16.45 -7.09
CA ASP A 92 -3.87 15.13 -7.24
C ASP A 92 -5.19 15.01 -6.46
N ILE A 93 -5.29 15.64 -5.28
CA ILE A 93 -6.54 15.73 -4.51
C ILE A 93 -7.62 16.46 -5.33
N LEU A 94 -7.29 17.62 -5.90
CA LEU A 94 -8.23 18.38 -6.71
C LEU A 94 -8.68 17.61 -7.95
N LYS A 95 -7.73 16.94 -8.63
CA LYS A 95 -8.03 16.11 -9.79
C LYS A 95 -8.96 14.94 -9.45
N ALA A 96 -8.71 14.24 -8.35
CA ALA A 96 -9.58 13.16 -7.91
C ALA A 96 -10.97 13.67 -7.52
N ARG A 97 -11.04 14.82 -6.83
CA ARG A 97 -12.29 15.47 -6.43
C ARG A 97 -13.15 15.84 -7.64
N ASP A 98 -12.53 16.39 -8.68
CA ASP A 98 -13.25 16.91 -9.85
C ASP A 98 -13.48 15.84 -10.93
N SER A 99 -13.17 14.57 -10.65
CA SER A 99 -13.29 13.46 -11.59
C SER A 99 -14.72 12.92 -11.73
N ALA A 100 -15.04 12.37 -12.90
CA ALA A 100 -16.31 11.66 -13.11
C ALA A 100 -16.39 10.39 -12.26
N ASP A 101 -15.24 9.80 -11.90
CA ASP A 101 -15.16 8.67 -10.99
C ASP A 101 -15.69 9.02 -9.59
N LEU A 102 -15.43 10.23 -9.05
CA LEU A 102 -16.03 10.62 -7.77
C LEU A 102 -17.57 10.67 -7.86
N ALA A 103 -18.09 11.28 -8.93
CA ALA A 103 -19.53 11.37 -9.16
C ALA A 103 -20.18 9.99 -9.31
N GLU A 104 -19.54 9.08 -10.05
CA GLU A 104 -19.98 7.69 -10.19
C GLU A 104 -19.92 6.93 -8.85
N GLY A 105 -18.86 7.12 -8.06
CA GLY A 105 -18.74 6.51 -6.73
C GLY A 105 -19.89 6.93 -5.81
N GLN A 106 -20.23 8.22 -5.80
CA GLN A 106 -21.37 8.75 -5.05
C GLN A 106 -22.71 8.18 -5.56
N ALA A 107 -22.90 8.14 -6.88
CA ALA A 107 -24.12 7.61 -7.49
C ALA A 107 -24.30 6.10 -7.25
N ALA A 108 -23.23 5.32 -7.35
CA ALA A 108 -23.22 3.89 -7.10
C ALA A 108 -23.53 3.56 -5.63
N TRP A 109 -22.94 4.32 -4.71
CA TRP A 109 -23.23 4.22 -3.28
C TRP A 109 -24.70 4.53 -2.97
N ALA A 110 -25.23 5.64 -3.50
CA ALA A 110 -26.63 6.02 -3.33
C ALA A 110 -27.60 4.96 -3.91
N ALA A 111 -27.24 4.35 -5.04
CA ALA A 111 -28.02 3.31 -5.70
C ALA A 111 -27.74 1.88 -5.18
N LYS A 112 -26.87 1.72 -4.16
CA LYS A 112 -26.45 0.42 -3.60
C LYS A 112 -25.99 -0.59 -4.66
N ARG A 113 -25.23 -0.12 -5.65
CA ARG A 113 -24.67 -0.94 -6.73
C ARG A 113 -23.15 -0.79 -6.77
N PRO A 114 -22.41 -1.72 -7.41
CA PRO A 114 -20.99 -1.53 -7.68
C PRO A 114 -20.76 -0.29 -8.54
N ALA A 115 -19.70 0.46 -8.21
CA ALA A 115 -19.25 1.60 -9.00
C ALA A 115 -18.54 1.13 -10.27
N ARG A 116 -18.65 1.93 -11.33
CA ARG A 116 -18.03 1.68 -12.64
C ARG A 116 -17.04 2.78 -12.98
N PHE A 117 -15.87 2.73 -12.33
CA PHE A 117 -14.81 3.71 -12.57
C PHE A 117 -14.20 3.54 -13.97
N LYS A 118 -13.96 4.67 -14.65
CA LYS A 118 -13.37 4.72 -16.00
C LYS A 118 -11.98 5.32 -16.02
N GLY A 119 -11.51 5.88 -14.90
CA GLY A 119 -10.17 6.43 -14.75
C GLY A 119 -9.95 7.79 -15.42
N GLY A 120 -11.02 8.55 -15.66
CA GLY A 120 -11.03 9.89 -16.24
C GLY A 120 -12.16 10.74 -15.68
#